data_AF-A0A7V8VCL2-F1
#
_entry.id   AF-A0A7V8VCL2-F1
#
_cell.length_a   1.000
_cell.length_b   1.000
_cell.length_c   1.000
_cell.angle_alpha   90.00
_cell.angle_beta   90.00
_cell.angle_gamma   90.00
#
_symmetry.space_group_name_H-M   'P 1'
#
loop_
_entity.id
_entity.type
_entity.pdbx_description
1 polymer ?
#
loop_
_entity_poly.entity_id
_entity_poly.type
_entity_poly.pdbx_seq_one_letter_code
_entity_poly.pdbx_strand_id
1 'polypeptide(L)'
;MTCTELLQLLDDYLTGQLFYEQQQLVEWHISSCEHCRTQVVSYRFTIQAVRHLPREVPLPPHFAHRLWQIMQEELARPQEETKDRYG
;
A
#
# COMPACT_ATOMS: atom_id res chain seq x y z
N MET A 1 22.89 -14.87 2.69
CA MET A 1 21.45 -14.65 2.92
C MET A 1 20.62 -15.61 2.10
N THR A 2 19.44 -15.97 2.61
CA THR A 2 18.42 -16.78 1.94
C THR A 2 17.48 -15.90 1.10
N CYS A 3 16.70 -16.50 0.20
CA CYS A 3 15.68 -15.78 -0.56
C CYS A 3 14.63 -15.13 0.35
N THR A 4 14.27 -15.80 1.45
CA THR A 4 13.30 -15.28 2.44
C THR A 4 13.85 -14.04 3.14
N GLU A 5 15.12 -14.06 3.55
CA GLU A 5 15.78 -12.90 4.17
C GLU A 5 15.85 -11.72 3.19
N LEU A 6 16.14 -11.96 1.91
CA LEU A 6 16.10 -10.91 0.89
C LEU A 6 14.70 -10.31 0.76
N LEU A 7 13.66 -11.15 0.73
CA LEU A 7 12.27 -10.68 0.64
C LEU A 7 11.88 -9.78 1.81
N GLN A 8 12.39 -10.05 3.00
CA GLN A 8 12.18 -9.21 4.18
C GLN A 8 12.87 -7.85 4.07
N LEU A 9 14.00 -7.77 3.34
CA LEU A 9 14.77 -6.54 3.12
C LEU A 9 14.39 -5.81 1.82
N LEU A 10 13.42 -6.33 1.07
CA LEU A 10 13.18 -5.90 -0.30
C LEU A 10 12.70 -4.45 -0.39
N ASP A 11 11.82 -4.00 0.50
CA ASP A 11 11.32 -2.62 0.49
C ASP A 11 12.46 -1.63 0.77
N ASP A 12 13.23 -1.86 1.84
CA ASP A 12 14.39 -1.05 2.21
C ASP A 12 15.46 -1.04 1.10
N TYR A 13 15.68 -2.18 0.43
CA TYR A 13 16.60 -2.28 -0.70
C TYR A 13 16.12 -1.43 -1.89
N LEU A 14 14.83 -1.46 -2.20
CA LEU A 14 14.25 -0.72 -3.33
C LEU A 14 14.13 0.79 -3.07
N THR A 15 14.03 1.18 -1.80
CA THR A 15 13.94 2.58 -1.35
C THR A 15 15.29 3.17 -0.93
N GLY A 16 16.36 2.36 -0.92
CA GLY A 16 17.72 2.80 -0.57
C GLY A 16 17.92 3.07 0.92
N GLN A 17 17.17 2.40 1.79
CA GLN A 17 17.20 2.55 3.25
C GLN A 17 18.10 1.52 3.95
N LEU A 18 18.63 0.53 3.22
CA LEU A 18 19.55 -0.44 3.78
C LEU A 18 20.91 0.17 4.15
N PHE A 19 21.50 -0.34 5.23
CA PHE A 19 22.90 -0.09 5.53
C PHE A 19 23.80 -0.73 4.47
N TYR A 20 25.00 -0.17 4.28
CA TYR A 20 25.95 -0.62 3.25
C TYR A 20 26.21 -2.13 3.29
N GLU A 21 26.41 -2.72 4.47
CA GLU A 21 26.66 -4.15 4.63
C GLU A 21 25.48 -5.01 4.15
N GLN A 22 24.25 -4.60 4.47
CA GLN A 22 23.04 -5.29 4.03
C GLN A 22 22.84 -5.16 2.53
N GLN A 23 23.09 -3.97 1.98
CA GLN A 23 23.04 -3.73 0.54
C GLN A 23 24.00 -4.68 -0.20
N GLN A 24 25.24 -4.80 0.27
CA GLN A 24 26.22 -5.72 -0.34
C GLN A 24 25.78 -7.18 -0.30
N LEU A 25 25.16 -7.62 0.80
CA LEU A 25 24.65 -8.99 0.90
C LEU A 25 23.47 -9.23 -0.07
N VAL A 26 22.58 -8.24 -0.25
CA VAL A 26 21.49 -8.31 -1.23
C VAL A 26 22.05 -8.37 -2.66
N GLU A 27 22.97 -7.45 -3.01
CA GLU A 27 23.63 -7.39 -4.32
C GLU A 27 24.34 -8.71 -4.65
N TRP A 28 25.05 -9.28 -3.69
CA TRP A 28 25.69 -10.59 -3.85
C TRP A 28 24.65 -11.70 -4.12
N HIS A 29 23.54 -11.72 -3.38
CA HIS A 29 22.51 -12.74 -3.56
C HIS A 29 21.82 -12.63 -4.92
N ILE A 30 21.43 -11.43 -5.37
CA ILE A 30 20.78 -11.26 -6.69
C ILE A 30 21.74 -11.55 -7.86
N SER A 31 23.05 -11.41 -7.63
CA SER A 31 24.07 -11.78 -8.62
C SER A 31 24.14 -13.29 -8.85
N SER A 32 23.81 -14.09 -7.84
CA SER A 32 23.91 -15.56 -7.86
C SER A 32 22.57 -16.29 -7.90
N CYS A 33 21.44 -15.61 -7.62
CA CYS A 33 20.10 -16.18 -7.58
C CYS A 33 19.18 -15.54 -8.62
N GLU A 34 18.89 -16.28 -9.70
CA GLU A 34 17.99 -15.84 -10.77
C GLU A 34 16.56 -15.54 -10.27
N HIS A 35 16.04 -16.38 -9.37
CA HIS A 35 14.71 -16.19 -8.81
C HIS A 35 14.57 -14.84 -8.09
N CYS A 36 15.51 -14.50 -7.21
CA CYS A 36 15.49 -13.23 -6.50
C CYS A 36 15.74 -12.04 -7.42
N ARG A 37 16.57 -12.19 -8.47
CA ARG A 37 16.74 -11.16 -9.49
C ARG A 37 15.41 -10.84 -10.18
N THR A 38 14.68 -11.87 -10.60
CA THR A 38 13.36 -11.71 -11.23
C THR A 38 12.35 -11.05 -10.28
N GLN A 39 12.36 -11.44 -9.00
CA GLN A 39 11.51 -10.80 -8.00
C GLN A 39 11.82 -9.30 -7.84
N VAL A 40 13.10 -8.93 -7.67
CA VAL A 40 13.52 -7.53 -7.56
C VAL A 40 13.07 -6.71 -8.77
N VAL A 41 13.25 -7.24 -9.98
CA VAL A 41 12.81 -6.57 -11.22
C VAL A 41 11.29 -6.39 -11.23
N SER A 42 10.52 -7.43 -10.89
CA SER A 42 9.06 -7.37 -10.81
C SER A 42 8.57 -6.31 -9.82
N TYR A 43 9.14 -6.27 -8.61
CA TYR A 43 8.79 -5.26 -7.61
C TYR A 43 9.15 -3.84 -8.05
N ARG A 44 10.30 -3.64 -8.72
CA ARG A 44 10.64 -2.34 -9.32
C ARG A 44 9.59 -1.88 -10.33
N PHE A 45 9.11 -2.79 -11.19
CA PHE A 45 8.03 -2.48 -12.12
C PHE A 45 6.73 -2.12 -11.41
N THR A 46 6.33 -2.84 -10.36
CA THR A 46 5.14 -2.52 -9.57
C THR A 46 5.24 -1.12 -8.96
N ILE A 47 6.36 -0.80 -8.31
CA ILE A 47 6.60 0.53 -7.73
C ILE A 47 6.53 1.61 -8.81
N GLN A 48 7.17 1.37 -9.95
CA GLN A 48 7.14 2.30 -11.07
C GLN A 48 5.72 2.49 -11.59
N ALA A 49 4.96 1.42 -11.80
CA ALA A 49 3.57 1.48 -12.27
C ALA A 49 2.70 2.32 -11.34
N VAL A 50 2.79 2.09 -10.02
CA VAL A 50 2.05 2.86 -9.02
C VAL A 50 2.46 4.33 -9.02
N ARG A 51 3.76 4.64 -9.16
CA ARG A 51 4.26 6.03 -9.24
C ARG A 51 3.78 6.79 -10.48
N HIS A 52 3.45 6.08 -11.55
CA HIS A 52 2.92 6.66 -12.79
C HIS A 52 1.39 6.78 -12.80
N LEU A 53 0.70 6.27 -11.77
CA LEU A 53 -0.74 6.50 -11.65
C LEU A 53 -1.01 8.00 -11.45
N PRO A 54 -2.10 8.53 -12.02
CA PRO A 54 -2.52 9.90 -11.75
C PRO A 54 -2.68 10.12 -10.25
N ARG A 55 -2.01 11.15 -9.70
CA ARG A 55 -2.19 11.54 -8.29
C ARG A 55 -3.60 12.05 -8.01
N GLU A 56 -4.18 12.69 -9.00
CA GLU A 56 -5.53 13.22 -8.97
C GLU A 56 -6.34 12.52 -10.06
N VAL A 57 -7.35 11.78 -9.63
CA VAL A 57 -8.40 11.25 -10.50
C VAL A 57 -9.63 12.09 -10.21
N PRO A 58 -10.26 12.72 -11.22
CA PRO A 58 -11.47 13.49 -10.98
C PRO A 58 -12.54 12.57 -10.38
N LEU A 59 -13.25 13.08 -9.37
CA LEU A 59 -14.39 12.37 -8.82
C LEU A 59 -15.38 12.04 -9.95
N PRO A 60 -15.94 10.81 -9.99
CA PRO A 60 -16.95 10.47 -10.98
C PRO A 60 -18.10 11.50 -10.97
N PRO A 61 -18.70 11.81 -12.12
CA PRO A 61 -19.84 12.70 -12.19
C PRO A 61 -20.91 12.30 -11.17
N HIS A 62 -21.48 13.29 -10.47
CA HIS A 62 -22.51 13.12 -9.44
C HIS A 62 -22.09 12.36 -8.17
N PHE A 63 -20.83 11.92 -8.03
CA PHE A 63 -20.37 11.24 -6.81
C PHE A 63 -20.47 12.15 -5.58
N ALA A 64 -19.98 13.39 -5.68
CA ALA A 64 -20.04 14.36 -4.59
C ALA A 64 -21.49 14.66 -4.17
N HIS A 65 -22.41 14.77 -5.12
CA HIS A 65 -23.83 14.99 -4.84
C HIS A 65 -24.43 13.81 -4.06
N ARG A 66 -24.23 12.57 -4.54
CA ARG A 66 -24.74 11.38 -3.83
C ARG A 66 -24.12 11.23 -2.45
N LEU A 67 -22.81 11.47 -2.32
CA LEU A 67 -22.13 11.43 -1.02
C LEU A 67 -22.73 12.45 -0.06
N TRP A 68 -22.98 13.67 -0.51
CA TRP A 68 -23.58 14.71 0.31
C TRP A 68 -25.00 14.35 0.77
N GLN A 69 -25.83 13.78 -0.11
CA GLN A 69 -27.17 13.29 0.27
C GLN A 69 -27.12 12.24 1.38
N ILE A 70 -26.26 11.23 1.22
CA ILE A 70 -26.08 10.17 2.22
C ILE A 70 -25.60 10.78 3.55
N MET A 71 -24.64 11.70 3.52
CA MET A 71 -24.16 12.35 4.74
C MET A 71 -25.26 13.14 5.47
N GLN A 72 -26.15 13.82 4.73
CA GLN A 72 -27.28 14.53 5.33
C GLN A 72 -28.28 13.57 5.97
N GLU A 73 -28.60 12.46 5.30
CA GLU A 73 -29.50 11.43 5.81
C GLU A 73 -28.95 10.76 7.09
N GLU A 74 -27.65 10.48 7.14
CA GLU A 74 -26.99 9.95 8.34
C GLU A 74 -27.00 10.95 9.50
N LEU A 75 -26.70 12.23 9.24
CA LEU A 75 -26.75 13.28 10.26
C LEU A 75 -28.16 13.54 10.78
N ALA A 76 -29.17 13.36 9.93
CA ALA A 76 -30.59 13.48 10.29
C ALA A 76 -31.15 12.22 10.97
N ARG A 77 -30.41 11.11 11.00
CA ARG A 77 -30.87 9.88 11.63
C ARG A 77 -30.95 10.07 13.14
N PRO A 78 -32.12 9.85 13.77
CA PRO A 78 -32.23 9.88 15.22
C PRO A 78 -31.27 8.85 15.82
N GLN A 79 -30.45 9.26 16.78
CA GLN A 79 -29.73 8.31 17.62
C GLN A 79 -30.78 7.65 18.50
N GLU A 80 -31.18 6.41 18.20
CA GLU A 80 -32.00 5.62 19.11
C GLU A 80 -31.19 5.40 20.39
N GLU A 81 -31.49 6.22 21.40
CA GLU A 81 -31.01 6.05 22.76
C GLU A 81 -31.36 4.63 23.22
N THR A 82 -30.34 3.81 23.44
CA THR A 82 -30.45 2.58 24.22
C THR A 82 -30.86 2.94 25.65
N LYS A 83 -32.16 3.16 25.87
CA LYS A 83 -32.72 3.43 27.19
C LYS A 83 -34.04 2.67 27.33
N ASP A 84 -33.94 1.36 27.42
CA ASP A 84 -34.95 0.50 28.04
C ASP A 84 -34.27 -0.77 28.55
N ARG A 85 -33.53 -0.65 29.67
CA ARG A 85 -33.02 -1.83 30.39
C ARG A 85 -33.14 -1.74 31.92
N TYR A 86 -33.91 -0.78 32.42
CA TYR A 86 -34.33 -0.74 33.82
C TYR A 86 -35.82 -0.41 33.88
N GLY A 87 -36.63 -1.47 33.83
CA GLY A 87 -38.05 -1.51 34.19
C GLY A 87 -38.29 -2.78 34.97
#